data_AF-A0A941G813-F1
#
_entry.id   AF-A0A941G813-F1
#
_cell.length_a   1.000
_cell.length_b   1.000
_cell.length_c   1.000
_cell.angle_alpha   90.00
_cell.angle_beta   90.00
_cell.angle_gamma   90.00
#
_symmetry.space_group_name_H-M   'P 1'
#
loop_
_entity.id
_entity.type
_entity.pdbx_description
1 polymer ?
#
loop_
_entity_poly.entity_id
_entity_poly.type
_entity_poly.pdbx_seq_one_letter_code
_entity_poly.pdbx_strand_id
1 'polypeptide(L)'
;MDSTNLFNQAMEDIERGTISVTPGDYYVSTLRLRSFVHLECNGARFFKIDTGLESRAVSAAGQEGVASALTASANRREATIQVADGSLFQPRTWALLRDNRYIDQGNGRNQEIVYIVAVSGNQLTLSVRLHREYLVANAAQVVNIAPVLGARLSGAEIILRRGARPAHNGGGLHAALSIGGGFFGKIL
;
A
#
# COMPACT_ATOMS: atom_id res chain seq x y z
N MET A 1 -26.03 -12.75 5.60
CA MET A 1 -25.91 -12.31 4.19
C MET A 1 -24.54 -11.68 4.03
N ASP A 2 -23.81 -12.00 2.97
CA ASP A 2 -22.50 -11.39 2.68
C ASP A 2 -22.69 -9.91 2.33
N SER A 3 -22.03 -9.03 3.08
CA SER A 3 -22.09 -7.57 2.96
C SER A 3 -20.86 -6.99 2.24
N THR A 4 -19.96 -7.83 1.72
CA THR A 4 -18.69 -7.39 1.09
C THR A 4 -18.92 -6.34 0.00
N ASN A 5 -19.81 -6.64 -0.95
CA ASN A 5 -20.04 -5.76 -2.11
C ASN A 5 -20.65 -4.43 -1.68
N LEU A 6 -21.52 -4.44 -0.67
CA LEU A 6 -22.12 -3.22 -0.14
C LEU A 6 -21.03 -2.24 0.35
N PHE A 7 -20.12 -2.71 1.21
CA PHE A 7 -19.08 -1.84 1.77
C PHE A 7 -18.05 -1.42 0.72
N ASN A 8 -17.61 -2.35 -0.14
CA ASN A 8 -16.62 -2.04 -1.15
C ASN A 8 -17.16 -1.09 -2.23
N GLN A 9 -18.44 -1.23 -2.61
CA GLN A 9 -19.09 -0.30 -3.52
C GLN A 9 -19.30 1.07 -2.87
N ALA A 10 -19.74 1.12 -1.61
CA ALA A 10 -19.91 2.40 -0.90
C ALA A 10 -18.59 3.19 -0.79
N MET A 11 -17.47 2.51 -0.53
CA MET A 11 -16.14 3.13 -0.55
C MET A 11 -15.70 3.58 -1.95
N GLU A 12 -16.15 2.90 -3.00
CA GLU A 12 -15.92 3.29 -4.38
C GLU A 12 -16.72 4.53 -4.76
N ASP A 13 -18.02 4.53 -4.48
CA ASP A 13 -18.96 5.58 -4.86
C ASP A 13 -18.65 6.93 -4.21
N ILE A 14 -18.17 6.93 -2.95
CA ILE A 14 -17.86 8.18 -2.25
C ILE A 14 -16.59 8.85 -2.78
N GLU A 15 -15.66 8.05 -3.36
CA GLU A 15 -14.29 8.41 -3.78
C GLU A 15 -13.37 8.99 -2.68
N ARG A 16 -13.88 9.88 -1.81
CA ARG A 16 -13.22 10.52 -0.67
C ARG A 16 -14.24 10.92 0.39
N GLY A 17 -13.91 10.77 1.68
CA GLY A 17 -14.76 11.23 2.78
C GLY A 17 -15.05 10.13 3.80
N THR A 18 -16.06 10.36 4.63
CA THR A 18 -16.41 9.47 5.74
C THR A 18 -17.69 8.70 5.46
N ILE A 19 -17.63 7.38 5.62
CA ILE A 19 -18.79 6.49 5.64
C ILE A 19 -19.04 6.12 7.10
N SER A 20 -20.18 6.56 7.63
CA SER A 20 -20.63 6.14 8.96
C SER A 20 -21.32 4.78 8.84
N VAL A 21 -20.82 3.79 9.56
CA VAL A 21 -21.43 2.46 9.64
C VAL A 21 -22.20 2.37 10.95
N THR A 22 -23.45 1.92 10.85
CA THR A 22 -24.28 1.63 12.01
C THR A 22 -23.74 0.46 12.81
N PRO A 23 -23.88 0.43 14.15
CA PRO A 23 -23.55 -0.74 14.94
C PRO A 23 -24.33 -1.97 14.43
N GLY A 24 -23.67 -3.12 14.34
CA GLY A 24 -24.27 -4.35 13.85
C GLY A 24 -23.25 -5.42 13.50
N ASP A 25 -23.75 -6.63 13.24
CA ASP A 25 -22.95 -7.77 12.83
C ASP A 25 -22.97 -7.90 11.28
N TYR A 26 -21.83 -7.70 10.65
CA TYR A 26 -21.64 -7.75 9.20
C TYR A 26 -20.73 -8.91 8.81
N TYR A 27 -21.15 -9.70 7.83
CA TYR A 27 -20.34 -10.78 7.30
C TYR A 27 -19.63 -10.29 6.04
N VAL A 28 -18.30 -10.30 6.03
CA VAL A 28 -17.49 -9.74 4.94
C VAL A 28 -16.32 -10.65 4.58
N SER A 29 -16.02 -10.77 3.30
CA SER A 29 -14.87 -11.51 2.81
C SER A 29 -13.61 -10.66 2.94
N THR A 30 -13.51 -9.53 2.23
CA THR A 30 -12.45 -8.54 2.44
C THR A 30 -13.00 -7.13 2.32
N LEU A 31 -12.75 -6.29 3.33
CA LEU A 31 -12.90 -4.84 3.21
C LEU A 31 -11.69 -4.24 2.49
N ARG A 32 -11.91 -3.66 1.32
CA ARG A 32 -10.85 -3.06 0.50
C ARG A 32 -10.83 -1.55 0.71
N LEU A 33 -9.96 -1.10 1.62
CA LEU A 33 -9.84 0.31 1.93
C LEU A 33 -9.33 1.10 0.72
N ARG A 34 -9.92 2.28 0.50
CA ARG A 34 -9.58 3.21 -0.57
C ARG A 34 -8.93 4.48 -0.03
N SER A 35 -8.15 5.15 -0.88
CA SER A 35 -7.50 6.41 -0.52
C SER A 35 -8.53 7.45 -0.09
N PHE A 36 -8.22 8.18 0.97
CA PHE A 36 -9.02 9.28 1.52
C PHE A 36 -10.44 8.87 1.95
N VAL A 37 -10.70 7.58 2.11
CA VAL A 37 -11.96 7.05 2.65
C VAL A 37 -11.76 6.65 4.11
N HIS A 38 -12.66 7.15 4.97
CA HIS A 38 -12.72 6.82 6.38
C HIS A 38 -14.00 6.05 6.68
N LEU A 39 -13.87 4.79 7.07
CA LEU A 39 -14.96 4.01 7.66
C LEU A 39 -15.02 4.28 9.17
N GLU A 40 -16.07 5.00 9.58
CA GLU A 40 -16.38 5.26 10.99
C GLU A 40 -17.43 4.26 11.46
N CYS A 41 -16.97 3.22 12.17
CA CYS A 41 -17.76 2.00 12.35
C CYS A 41 -18.65 1.95 13.59
N ASN A 42 -18.50 2.88 14.54
CA ASN A 42 -19.40 3.04 15.68
C ASN A 42 -19.74 1.76 16.48
N GLY A 43 -18.83 0.77 16.53
CA GLY A 43 -19.06 -0.53 17.19
C GLY A 43 -19.55 -1.64 16.26
N ALA A 44 -19.52 -1.44 14.93
CA ALA A 44 -19.80 -2.49 13.96
C ALA A 44 -18.78 -3.63 14.06
N ARG A 45 -19.29 -4.86 13.91
CA ARG A 45 -18.54 -6.11 14.04
C ARG A 45 -18.47 -6.80 12.69
N PHE A 46 -17.28 -6.95 12.15
CA PHE A 46 -17.04 -7.55 10.84
C PHE A 46 -16.54 -8.99 11.00
N PHE A 47 -17.42 -9.95 10.71
CA PHE A 47 -17.12 -11.36 10.69
C PHE A 47 -16.51 -11.74 9.34
N LYS A 48 -15.23 -12.11 9.35
CA LYS A 48 -14.55 -12.64 8.18
C LYS A 48 -15.21 -13.94 7.72
N ILE A 49 -15.75 -13.95 6.51
CA ILE A 49 -16.15 -15.18 5.81
C ILE A 49 -14.99 -15.69 4.97
N ASP A 50 -14.71 -16.98 5.06
CA ASP A 50 -13.71 -17.62 4.23
C ASP A 50 -14.31 -17.94 2.86
N THR A 51 -13.70 -17.39 1.80
CA THR A 51 -14.11 -17.60 0.42
C THR A 51 -13.04 -18.35 -0.38
N GLY A 52 -11.91 -18.73 0.24
CA GLY A 52 -10.76 -19.36 -0.43
C GLY A 52 -9.96 -18.44 -1.38
N LEU A 53 -10.48 -17.23 -1.70
CA LEU A 53 -9.85 -16.29 -2.64
C LEU A 53 -8.98 -15.24 -1.95
N GLU A 54 -9.36 -14.79 -0.74
CA GLU A 54 -8.60 -13.82 0.03
C GLU A 54 -8.57 -14.20 1.51
N SER A 55 -7.36 -14.30 2.07
CA SER A 55 -7.18 -14.63 3.49
C SER A 55 -7.41 -13.43 4.42
N ARG A 56 -7.40 -12.19 3.90
CA ARG A 56 -7.36 -10.95 4.68
C ARG A 56 -8.77 -10.46 5.00
N ALA A 57 -9.04 -10.01 6.23
CA ALA A 57 -10.32 -9.37 6.56
C ALA A 57 -10.37 -7.91 6.09
N VAL A 58 -9.23 -7.21 6.16
CA VAL A 58 -9.08 -5.83 5.67
C VAL A 58 -7.82 -5.75 4.82
N SER A 59 -7.93 -5.09 3.66
CA SER A 59 -6.83 -4.89 2.72
C SER A 59 -6.78 -3.44 2.26
N ALA A 60 -5.57 -2.86 2.25
CA ALA A 60 -5.24 -1.66 1.50
C ALA A 60 -4.10 -2.00 0.56
N ALA A 61 -4.33 -1.86 -0.75
CA ALA A 61 -3.35 -2.21 -1.77
C ALA A 61 -3.21 -1.07 -2.78
N GLY A 62 -2.02 -0.48 -2.85
CA GLY A 62 -1.65 0.43 -3.93
C GLY A 62 -1.41 -0.31 -5.24
N GLN A 63 -1.13 0.46 -6.30
CA GLN A 63 -0.77 -0.09 -7.62
C GLN A 63 0.68 0.24 -7.96
N GLU A 64 1.41 -0.74 -8.48
CA GLU A 64 2.65 -0.49 -9.22
C GLU A 64 2.31 -0.17 -10.68
N GLY A 65 2.94 0.88 -11.21
CA GLY A 65 2.85 1.28 -12.60
C GLY A 65 4.09 0.88 -13.39
N VAL A 66 4.37 1.64 -14.44
CA VAL A 66 5.52 1.42 -15.32
C VAL A 66 6.82 1.72 -14.59
N ALA A 67 7.87 0.97 -14.95
CA ALA A 67 9.22 1.14 -14.43
C ALA A 67 10.16 1.75 -15.48
N SER A 68 11.16 2.48 -15.01
CA SER A 68 12.24 3.06 -15.80
C SER A 68 13.57 2.71 -15.16
N ALA A 69 14.51 2.14 -15.92
CA ALA A 69 15.83 1.79 -15.43
C ALA A 69 16.63 3.06 -15.07
N LEU A 70 17.48 2.99 -14.05
CA LEU A 70 18.49 4.02 -13.82
C LEU A 70 19.53 3.98 -14.94
N THR A 71 19.92 5.15 -15.45
CA THR A 71 21.00 5.31 -16.45
C THR A 71 22.35 5.64 -15.81
N ALA A 72 22.33 6.09 -14.56
CA ALA A 72 23.51 6.29 -13.73
C ALA A 72 23.25 5.74 -12.32
N SER A 73 24.28 5.17 -11.69
CA SER A 73 24.19 4.73 -10.29
C SER A 73 23.92 5.94 -9.40
N ALA A 74 22.99 5.78 -8.46
CA ALA A 74 22.64 6.81 -7.50
C ALA A 74 23.24 6.47 -6.13
N ASN A 75 24.05 7.38 -5.61
CA ASN A 75 24.74 7.16 -4.34
C ASN A 75 23.83 7.51 -3.16
N ARG A 76 24.16 6.92 -2.01
CA ARG A 76 23.56 7.33 -0.74
C ARG A 76 23.68 8.85 -0.56
N ARG A 77 22.61 9.47 -0.06
CA ARG A 77 22.48 10.91 0.17
C ARG A 77 22.27 11.78 -1.08
N GLU A 78 22.25 11.23 -2.28
CA GLU A 78 21.84 12.00 -3.46
C GLU A 78 20.33 12.31 -3.39
N ALA A 79 19.90 13.42 -3.99
CA ALA A 79 18.48 13.76 -4.11
C ALA A 79 18.04 13.85 -5.58
N THR A 80 18.92 13.49 -6.50
CA THR A 80 18.66 13.52 -7.94
C THR A 80 19.11 12.21 -8.54
N ILE A 81 18.28 11.62 -9.39
CA ILE A 81 18.57 10.35 -10.06
C ILE A 81 18.29 10.48 -11.56
N GLN A 82 19.03 9.72 -12.37
CA GLN A 82 18.89 9.71 -13.83
C GLN A 82 18.23 8.41 -14.26
N VAL A 83 17.14 8.51 -15.01
CA VAL A 83 16.38 7.37 -15.53
C VAL A 83 16.48 7.28 -17.05
N ALA A 84 16.11 6.14 -17.63
CA ALA A 84 16.11 5.94 -19.08
C ALA A 84 15.00 6.76 -19.76
N ASP A 85 13.83 6.80 -19.13
CA ASP A 85 12.67 7.56 -19.57
C ASP A 85 12.03 8.28 -18.37
N GLY A 86 12.21 9.60 -18.33
CA GLY A 86 11.63 10.46 -17.30
C GLY A 86 10.16 10.82 -17.56
N SER A 87 9.64 10.63 -18.78
CA SER A 87 8.26 10.95 -19.15
C SER A 87 7.22 10.06 -18.46
N LEU A 88 7.65 8.91 -17.95
CA LEU A 88 6.85 7.97 -17.15
C LEU A 88 6.51 8.51 -15.75
N PHE A 89 7.14 9.60 -15.33
CA PHE A 89 6.98 10.18 -14.01
C PHE A 89 6.44 11.60 -14.11
N GLN A 90 5.75 12.00 -13.05
CA GLN A 90 5.23 13.36 -12.91
C GLN A 90 5.81 13.98 -11.64
N PRO A 91 6.02 15.30 -11.61
CA PRO A 91 6.27 15.99 -10.36
C PRO A 91 5.14 15.74 -9.36
N ARG A 92 5.49 15.73 -8.08
CA ARG A 92 4.58 15.59 -6.93
C ARG A 92 3.92 14.21 -6.80
N THR A 93 4.56 13.16 -7.30
CA THR A 93 4.08 11.76 -7.18
C THR A 93 5.03 10.88 -6.38
N TRP A 94 4.52 9.72 -5.95
CA TRP A 94 5.29 8.69 -5.28
C TRP A 94 5.88 7.71 -6.29
N ALA A 95 7.08 7.22 -6.00
CA ALA A 95 7.73 6.15 -6.75
C ALA A 95 8.42 5.17 -5.80
N LEU A 96 8.67 3.96 -6.28
CA LEU A 96 9.49 2.96 -5.61
C LEU A 96 10.82 2.86 -6.35
N LEU A 97 11.91 3.21 -5.67
CA LEU A 97 13.26 2.96 -6.17
C LEU A 97 13.72 1.59 -5.64
N ARG A 98 14.09 0.67 -6.53
CA ARG A 98 14.48 -0.70 -6.15
C ARG A 98 15.62 -1.24 -7.01
N ASP A 99 16.38 -2.20 -6.49
CA ASP A 99 17.33 -3.00 -7.25
C ASP A 99 17.15 -4.51 -6.95
N ASN A 100 17.94 -5.37 -7.63
CA ASN A 100 17.83 -6.83 -7.49
C ASN A 100 18.57 -7.41 -6.27
N ARG A 101 19.27 -6.60 -5.48
CA ARG A 101 19.93 -7.08 -4.26
C ARG A 101 18.89 -7.32 -3.17
N TYR A 102 19.07 -8.41 -2.44
CA TYR A 102 18.33 -8.64 -1.20
C TYR A 102 19.08 -8.01 -0.02
N ILE A 103 18.33 -7.41 0.91
CA ILE A 103 18.90 -6.89 2.15
C ILE A 103 19.18 -8.05 3.11
N ASP A 104 18.35 -9.10 3.13
CA ASP A 104 18.52 -10.25 4.02
C ASP A 104 18.04 -11.57 3.40
N GLN A 105 18.98 -12.46 3.03
CA GLN A 105 18.75 -13.89 2.71
C GLN A 105 17.49 -14.23 1.87
N GLY A 106 17.17 -13.43 0.86
CA GLY A 106 16.02 -13.65 -0.04
C GLY A 106 14.73 -12.94 0.38
N ASN A 107 14.71 -12.27 1.53
CA ASN A 107 13.65 -11.40 2.00
C ASN A 107 14.07 -9.93 1.94
N GLY A 108 13.12 -9.04 1.62
CA GLY A 108 13.31 -7.60 1.60
C GLY A 108 14.34 -7.15 0.56
N ARG A 109 13.90 -6.99 -0.69
CA ARG A 109 14.74 -6.35 -1.73
C ARG A 109 15.20 -4.97 -1.30
N ASN A 110 16.37 -4.55 -1.76
CA ASN A 110 16.84 -3.19 -1.58
C ASN A 110 15.89 -2.24 -2.31
N GLN A 111 15.05 -1.55 -1.54
CA GLN A 111 14.03 -0.67 -2.07
C GLN A 111 13.68 0.44 -1.08
N GLU A 112 13.33 1.60 -1.60
CA GLU A 112 12.86 2.73 -0.82
C GLU A 112 11.74 3.47 -1.56
N ILE A 113 10.79 4.01 -0.79
CA ILE A 113 9.72 4.84 -1.33
C ILE A 113 10.26 6.26 -1.41
N VAL A 114 10.17 6.85 -2.60
CA VAL A 114 10.62 8.22 -2.87
C VAL A 114 9.45 9.07 -3.35
N TYR A 115 9.51 10.37 -3.08
CA TYR A 115 8.56 11.35 -3.60
C TYR A 115 9.28 12.28 -4.55
N ILE A 116 8.83 12.31 -5.80
CA ILE A 116 9.42 13.09 -6.89
C ILE A 116 8.90 14.53 -6.78
N VAL A 117 9.79 15.50 -6.62
CA VAL A 117 9.41 16.92 -6.55
C VAL A 117 9.52 17.63 -7.90
N ALA A 118 10.40 17.18 -8.78
CA ALA A 118 10.57 17.73 -10.11
C ALA A 118 11.08 16.68 -11.10
N VAL A 119 10.71 16.85 -12.36
CA VAL A 119 11.17 16.05 -13.51
C VAL A 119 11.71 17.02 -14.55
N SER A 120 12.96 16.82 -14.96
CA SER A 120 13.62 17.63 -15.99
C SER A 120 14.28 16.71 -17.01
N GLY A 121 13.57 16.45 -18.11
CA GLY A 121 13.95 15.40 -19.05
C GLY A 121 14.00 14.05 -18.33
N ASN A 122 15.19 13.44 -18.29
CA ASN A 122 15.43 12.15 -17.65
C ASN A 122 15.96 12.24 -16.20
N GLN A 123 16.05 13.44 -15.66
CA GLN A 123 16.44 13.67 -14.27
C GLN A 123 15.22 13.79 -13.37
N LEU A 124 15.15 12.96 -12.33
CA LEU A 124 14.16 13.06 -11.27
C LEU A 124 14.81 13.71 -10.05
N THR A 125 14.18 14.74 -9.50
CA THR A 125 14.56 15.33 -8.21
C THR A 125 13.61 14.81 -7.14
N LEU A 126 14.16 14.34 -6.03
CA LEU A 126 13.45 13.74 -4.91
C LEU A 126 13.31 14.74 -3.76
N SER A 127 12.23 14.62 -3.00
CA SER A 127 11.99 15.47 -1.81
C SER A 127 13.01 15.23 -0.69
N VAL A 128 13.51 14.01 -0.60
CA VAL A 128 14.46 13.56 0.41
C VAL A 128 15.62 12.84 -0.25
N ARG A 129 16.76 12.89 0.42
CA ARG A 129 17.98 12.22 -0.03
C ARG A 129 17.86 10.70 0.15
N LEU A 130 18.43 9.94 -0.77
CA LEU A 130 18.44 8.48 -0.76
C LEU A 130 19.05 7.92 0.53
N HIS A 131 18.42 6.91 1.13
CA HIS A 131 18.94 6.27 2.35
C HIS A 131 20.04 5.25 2.03
N ARG A 132 19.97 4.67 0.83
CA ARG A 132 20.87 3.62 0.32
C ARG A 132 21.41 4.01 -1.06
N GLU A 133 22.38 3.24 -1.52
CA GLU A 133 22.87 3.32 -2.91
C GLU A 133 22.04 2.41 -3.82
N TYR A 134 21.94 2.79 -5.09
CA TYR A 134 21.24 2.05 -6.15
C TYR A 134 22.11 2.02 -7.40
N LEU A 135 22.61 0.84 -7.74
CA LEU A 135 23.62 0.68 -8.79
C LEU A 135 23.00 0.13 -10.07
N VAL A 136 23.38 0.69 -11.23
CA VAL A 136 22.94 0.20 -12.54
C VAL A 136 23.31 -1.27 -12.75
N ALA A 137 24.48 -1.69 -12.27
CA ALA A 137 24.93 -3.08 -12.31
C ALA A 137 23.98 -4.07 -11.61
N ASN A 138 23.14 -3.58 -10.68
CA ASN A 138 22.13 -4.39 -9.97
C ASN A 138 20.72 -4.22 -10.55
N ALA A 139 20.62 -3.75 -11.80
CA ALA A 139 19.37 -3.46 -12.50
C ALA A 139 18.44 -2.53 -11.69
N ALA A 140 19.03 -1.50 -11.09
CA ALA A 140 18.28 -0.54 -10.31
C ALA A 140 17.30 0.25 -11.20
N GLN A 141 16.09 0.45 -10.70
CA GLN A 141 14.98 1.03 -11.45
C GLN A 141 14.06 1.84 -10.53
N VAL A 142 13.37 2.81 -11.13
CA VAL A 142 12.31 3.58 -10.49
C VAL A 142 10.98 3.08 -11.04
N VAL A 143 10.03 2.80 -10.17
CA VAL A 143 8.68 2.33 -10.52
C VAL A 143 7.68 3.37 -10.06
N ASN A 144 6.81 3.82 -10.96
CA ASN A 144 5.73 4.72 -10.55
C ASN A 144 4.77 3.95 -9.63
N ILE A 145 4.34 4.54 -8.51
CA ILE A 145 3.38 3.89 -7.61
C ILE A 145 2.18 4.80 -7.32
N ALA A 146 1.00 4.21 -7.25
CA ALA A 146 -0.20 4.84 -6.74
C ALA A 146 -0.52 4.21 -5.37
N PRO A 147 0.05 4.75 -4.28
CA PRO A 147 -0.19 4.22 -2.95
C PRO A 147 -1.60 4.50 -2.47
N VAL A 148 -2.08 3.69 -1.52
CA VAL A 148 -3.29 4.04 -0.76
C VAL A 148 -2.93 5.09 0.29
N LEU A 149 -3.54 6.26 0.22
CA LEU A 149 -3.25 7.41 1.07
C LEU A 149 -4.44 7.78 1.93
N GLY A 150 -4.25 8.04 3.23
CA GLY A 150 -5.32 8.57 4.09
C GLY A 150 -6.52 7.64 4.30
N ALA A 151 -6.40 6.36 3.95
CA ALA A 151 -7.40 5.35 4.27
C ALA A 151 -7.48 5.14 5.78
N ARG A 152 -8.70 5.11 6.33
CA ARG A 152 -8.92 4.96 7.77
C ARG A 152 -10.09 4.02 8.07
N LEU A 153 -9.93 3.20 9.09
CA LEU A 153 -10.98 2.39 9.71
C LEU A 153 -10.94 2.66 11.21
N SER A 154 -12.06 3.03 11.83
CA SER A 154 -12.11 3.29 13.27
C SER A 154 -13.40 2.78 13.90
N GLY A 155 -13.31 2.33 15.16
CA GLY A 155 -14.49 1.87 15.90
C GLY A 155 -15.07 0.55 15.37
N ALA A 156 -14.27 -0.27 14.68
CA ALA A 156 -14.66 -1.57 14.16
C ALA A 156 -14.10 -2.70 15.04
N GLU A 157 -14.88 -3.76 15.24
CA GLU A 157 -14.37 -5.05 15.72
C GLU A 157 -14.18 -5.97 14.52
N ILE A 158 -12.98 -6.53 14.32
CA ILE A 158 -12.71 -7.50 13.25
C ILE A 158 -12.66 -8.91 13.85
N ILE A 159 -13.61 -9.76 13.47
CA ILE A 159 -13.77 -11.10 14.02
C ILE A 159 -13.34 -12.13 13.00
N LEU A 160 -12.19 -12.75 13.27
CA LEU A 160 -11.66 -13.86 12.49
C LEU A 160 -12.20 -15.16 13.05
N ARG A 161 -13.05 -15.86 12.29
CA ARG A 161 -13.47 -17.22 12.66
C ARG A 161 -12.33 -18.17 12.33
N ARG A 162 -11.70 -18.74 13.37
CA ARG A 162 -10.71 -19.81 13.20
C ARG A 162 -11.41 -21.03 12.61
N GLY A 163 -11.29 -21.23 11.30
CA GLY A 163 -11.69 -22.48 10.65
C GLY A 163 -10.77 -23.64 11.08
N ALA A 164 -11.22 -24.88 10.88
CA ALA A 164 -10.47 -26.10 11.23
C ALA A 164 -9.18 -26.34 10.40
N ARG A 165 -8.72 -25.38 9.59
CA ARG A 165 -7.56 -25.52 8.70
C ARG A 165 -6.46 -24.50 9.07
N PRO A 166 -5.35 -24.94 9.68
CA PRO A 166 -4.28 -24.05 10.18
C PRO A 166 -3.37 -23.43 9.12
N ALA A 167 -3.51 -23.76 7.83
CA ALA A 167 -2.48 -23.48 6.82
C ALA A 167 -2.50 -22.06 6.22
N HIS A 168 -3.52 -21.24 6.51
CA HIS A 168 -3.64 -19.86 5.98
C HIS A 168 -3.81 -18.83 7.10
N ASN A 169 -2.95 -18.90 8.13
CA ASN A 169 -2.88 -17.91 9.21
C ASN A 169 -2.23 -16.60 8.71
N GLY A 170 -2.96 -15.85 7.89
CA GLY A 170 -2.66 -14.48 7.50
C GLY A 170 -3.98 -13.71 7.40
N GLY A 171 -4.63 -13.52 8.56
CA GLY A 171 -6.07 -13.27 8.60
C GLY A 171 -6.53 -11.87 8.96
N GLY A 172 -5.69 -11.09 9.64
CA GLY A 172 -6.15 -9.83 10.25
C GLY A 172 -6.18 -8.69 9.25
N LEU A 173 -5.01 -8.11 9.05
CA LEU A 173 -4.84 -6.86 8.33
C LEU A 173 -3.69 -7.01 7.34
N HIS A 174 -3.86 -6.47 6.14
CA HIS A 174 -2.80 -6.40 5.17
C HIS A 174 -2.74 -5.02 4.53
N ALA A 175 -1.53 -4.45 4.56
CA ALA A 175 -1.20 -3.21 3.91
C ALA A 175 -0.04 -3.50 2.94
N ALA A 176 -0.31 -3.46 1.63
CA ALA A 176 0.73 -3.50 0.61
C ALA A 176 0.80 -2.15 -0.09
N LEU A 177 2.00 -1.58 -0.14
CA LEU A 177 2.29 -0.25 -0.70
C LEU A 177 1.37 0.87 -0.15
N SER A 178 1.21 0.92 1.18
CA SER A 178 0.62 2.09 1.87
C SER A 178 1.64 2.74 2.81
N ILE A 179 1.74 4.04 2.64
CA ILE A 179 2.61 5.00 3.34
C ILE A 179 1.93 5.39 4.66
N GLY A 180 2.72 5.56 5.74
CA GLY A 180 2.39 6.47 6.85
C GLY A 180 1.18 6.16 7.74
N GLY A 181 0.62 4.95 7.70
CA GLY A 181 -0.41 4.55 8.66
C GLY A 181 0.21 4.25 10.03
N GLY A 182 0.14 5.20 10.97
CA GLY A 182 0.36 4.90 12.39
C GLY A 182 -0.69 3.90 12.85
N PHE A 183 -0.28 2.68 13.20
CA PHE A 183 -1.16 1.67 13.77
C PHE A 183 -1.17 1.79 15.29
N PHE A 184 -2.28 2.26 15.85
CA PHE A 184 -2.57 2.17 17.28
C PHE A 184 -3.66 1.13 17.50
N GLY A 185 -3.30 -0.15 17.38
CA GLY A 185 -4.14 -1.24 17.83
C GLY A 185 -3.76 -1.64 19.24
N LYS A 186 -4.63 -1.41 20.22
CA LYS A 186 -4.55 -2.11 21.50
C LYS A 186 -5.17 -3.49 21.29
N ILE A 187 -4.35 -4.53 21.23
CA ILE A 187 -4.81 -5.90 21.38
C ILE A 187 -5.12 -6.05 22.87
N LEU A 188 -6.40 -6.20 23.21
CA LEU A 188 -6.85 -6.63 24.54
C LEU A 188 -6.88 -8.16 24.59
#